data_AF-T2G9C5-F1
#
_entry.id   AF-T2G9C5-F1
#
_cell.length_a   1.000
_cell.length_b   1.000
_cell.length_c   1.000
_cell.angle_alpha   90.00
_cell.angle_beta   90.00
_cell.angle_gamma   90.00
#
_symmetry.space_group_name_H-M   'P 1'
#
loop_
_entity.id
_entity.type
_entity.pdbx_description
1 polymer ?
#
loop_
_entity_poly.entity_id
_entity_poly.type
_entity_poly.pdbx_seq_one_letter_code
_entity_poly.pdbx_strand_id
1 'polypeptide(L)'
;MQASAAASARPGLARTHTTAVLAAWADWLQLCTGAALILFMWSHMLLVASVLLGPSTMNTLAGFFEATGLAQVGGPLIGLLFLVHFLLAARRIPFQPQAQRTFWEHARLLRHRDTWLWLVQVLSALVILVLGVAHMWTVLADLPITAAKSAARVQRWPWTLLYLVLLPMVELHVSIGFYRLGVKWGFISSRRRPLGLQAEKLLLLVFLGIGLLTLIRFLTLSVE
;
A
#
# COMPACT_ATOMS: atom_id res chain seq x y z
N MET A 1 16.16 34.71 58.62
CA MET A 1 16.44 33.26 58.75
C MET A 1 15.54 32.54 57.77
N GLN A 2 16.17 31.76 56.87
CA GLN A 2 15.63 30.68 56.04
C GLN A 2 14.60 31.01 54.93
N ALA A 3 15.17 31.19 53.74
CA ALA A 3 14.67 30.60 52.51
C ALA A 3 14.58 29.07 52.64
N SER A 4 13.49 28.47 52.15
CA SER A 4 13.45 27.16 51.47
C SER A 4 11.98 26.72 51.28
N ALA A 5 11.54 26.63 50.03
CA ALA A 5 10.51 25.67 49.63
C ALA A 5 10.51 25.53 48.09
N ALA A 6 11.33 24.58 47.65
CA ALA A 6 11.09 23.66 46.54
C ALA A 6 10.46 24.20 45.26
N ALA A 7 11.31 24.29 44.23
CA ALA A 7 10.91 24.20 42.84
C ALA A 7 10.00 22.98 42.62
N SER A 8 8.71 23.23 42.40
CA SER A 8 7.78 22.21 41.92
C SER A 8 8.12 21.89 40.46
N ALA A 9 8.88 20.81 40.27
CA ALA A 9 9.10 20.23 38.95
C ALA A 9 7.74 19.88 38.33
N ARG A 10 7.29 20.70 37.36
CA ARG A 10 6.03 20.51 36.63
C ARG A 10 6.05 19.12 35.95
N PRO A 11 5.22 18.15 36.37
CA PRO A 11 5.27 16.77 35.87
C PRO A 11 4.88 16.62 34.38
N GLY A 12 4.45 17.70 33.73
CA GLY A 12 3.93 17.70 32.35
C GLY A 12 4.97 17.88 31.24
N LEU A 13 6.09 18.57 31.50
CA LEU A 13 7.05 18.95 30.45
C LEU A 13 7.88 17.76 29.91
N ALA A 14 8.26 16.83 30.78
CA ALA A 14 8.96 15.61 30.36
C ALA A 14 8.03 14.66 29.56
N ARG A 15 6.75 14.57 29.95
CA ARG A 15 5.75 13.75 29.26
C ARG A 15 5.49 14.27 27.84
N THR A 16 5.47 15.59 27.63
CA THR A 16 5.27 16.20 26.31
C THR A 16 6.43 15.95 25.33
N HIS A 17 7.67 15.92 25.82
CA HIS A 17 8.84 15.69 24.94
C HIS A 17 8.88 14.24 24.43
N THR A 18 8.69 13.26 25.31
CA THR A 18 8.65 11.84 24.91
C THR A 18 7.50 11.56 23.94
N THR A 19 6.32 12.14 24.16
CA THR A 19 5.19 11.97 23.23
C THR A 19 5.45 12.59 21.86
N ALA A 20 6.15 13.72 21.80
CA ALA A 20 6.50 14.38 20.53
C ALA A 20 7.52 13.55 19.73
N VAL A 21 8.54 13.00 20.41
CA VAL A 21 9.55 12.13 19.78
C VAL A 21 8.91 10.85 19.24
N LEU A 22 8.03 10.20 20.02
CA LEU A 22 7.30 9.00 19.57
C LEU A 22 6.40 9.30 18.36
N ALA A 23 5.73 10.45 18.34
CA ALA A 23 4.91 10.87 17.21
C ALA A 23 5.76 11.08 15.94
N ALA A 24 6.94 11.73 16.07
CA ALA A 24 7.86 11.94 14.97
C ALA A 24 8.39 10.61 14.40
N TRP A 25 8.81 9.68 15.27
CA TRP A 25 9.24 8.34 14.85
C TRP A 25 8.15 7.58 14.12
N ALA A 26 6.92 7.63 14.62
CA ALA A 26 5.83 6.93 14.00
C ALA A 26 5.39 7.55 12.66
N ASP A 27 5.65 8.84 12.44
CA ASP A 27 5.48 9.49 11.14
C ASP A 27 6.57 9.08 10.14
N TRP A 28 7.82 9.00 10.61
CA TRP A 28 8.95 8.48 9.82
C TRP A 28 8.77 7.00 9.46
N LEU A 29 8.32 6.18 10.39
CA LEU A 29 8.10 4.76 10.13
C LEU A 29 6.92 4.54 9.16
N GLN A 30 5.85 5.33 9.29
CA GLN A 30 4.74 5.28 8.34
C GLN A 30 5.20 5.65 6.92
N LEU A 31 6.09 6.63 6.81
CA LEU A 31 6.77 6.98 5.57
C LEU A 31 7.56 5.78 5.03
N CYS A 32 8.49 5.25 5.81
CA CYS A 32 9.43 4.23 5.33
C CYS A 32 8.70 2.96 4.91
N THR A 33 7.71 2.53 5.70
CA THR A 33 6.87 1.38 5.36
C THR A 33 6.04 1.63 4.10
N GLY A 34 5.47 2.83 3.93
CA GLY A 34 4.73 3.19 2.72
C GLY A 34 5.63 3.20 1.47
N ALA A 35 6.82 3.80 1.55
CA ALA A 35 7.78 3.81 0.45
C ALA A 35 8.26 2.40 0.08
N ALA A 36 8.56 1.57 1.07
CA ALA A 36 8.95 0.18 0.86
C ALA A 36 7.82 -0.64 0.18
N LEU A 37 6.56 -0.45 0.58
CA LEU A 37 5.42 -1.11 -0.06
C LEU A 37 5.17 -0.62 -1.48
N ILE A 38 5.36 0.67 -1.78
CA ILE A 38 5.26 1.20 -3.15
C ILE A 38 6.29 0.51 -4.06
N LEU A 39 7.55 0.45 -3.62
CA LEU A 39 8.62 -0.22 -4.37
C LEU A 39 8.33 -1.70 -4.56
N PHE A 40 7.89 -2.38 -3.49
CA PHE A 40 7.47 -3.77 -3.56
C PHE A 40 6.34 -3.97 -4.58
N MET A 41 5.31 -3.11 -4.58
CA MET A 41 4.20 -3.23 -5.51
C MET A 41 4.63 -3.04 -6.96
N TRP A 42 5.52 -2.09 -7.26
CA TRP A 42 6.07 -1.95 -8.62
C TRP A 42 6.88 -3.18 -9.04
N SER A 43 7.76 -3.67 -8.18
CA SER A 43 8.50 -4.91 -8.44
C SER A 43 7.57 -6.09 -8.63
N HIS A 44 6.55 -6.24 -7.78
CA HIS A 44 5.54 -7.28 -7.84
C HIS A 44 4.80 -7.26 -9.19
N MET A 45 4.31 -6.08 -9.61
CA MET A 45 3.60 -5.94 -10.89
C MET A 45 4.48 -6.32 -12.07
N LEU A 46 5.76 -5.94 -12.08
CA LEU A 46 6.69 -6.31 -13.14
C LEU A 46 7.01 -7.82 -13.14
N LEU A 47 7.20 -8.42 -11.96
CA LEU A 47 7.48 -9.84 -11.81
C LEU A 47 6.30 -10.69 -12.28
N VAL A 48 5.07 -10.33 -11.90
CA VAL A 48 3.87 -11.08 -12.30
C VAL A 48 3.51 -10.81 -13.76
N ALA A 49 3.72 -9.59 -14.26
CA ALA A 49 3.51 -9.24 -15.67
C ALA A 49 4.51 -9.89 -16.63
N SER A 50 5.62 -10.45 -16.14
CA SER A 50 6.56 -11.20 -16.98
C SER A 50 5.92 -12.38 -17.73
N VAL A 51 4.76 -12.86 -17.29
CA VAL A 51 3.95 -13.87 -18.00
C VAL A 51 3.49 -13.39 -19.39
N LEU A 52 3.41 -12.07 -19.61
CA LEU A 52 3.11 -11.47 -20.92
C LEU A 52 4.23 -11.74 -21.93
N LEU A 53 5.48 -11.84 -21.48
CA LEU A 53 6.62 -12.22 -22.31
C LEU A 53 6.68 -13.73 -22.55
N GLY A 54 6.19 -14.51 -21.59
CA GLY A 54 6.02 -15.94 -21.70
C GLY A 54 5.87 -16.62 -20.33
N PRO A 55 5.15 -17.76 -20.25
CA PRO A 55 5.06 -18.54 -19.00
C PRO A 55 6.43 -19.02 -18.50
N SER A 56 7.35 -19.35 -19.42
CA SER A 56 8.72 -19.72 -19.10
C SER A 56 9.49 -18.59 -18.42
N THR A 57 9.34 -17.34 -18.89
CA THR A 57 9.98 -16.16 -18.27
C THR A 57 9.53 -15.97 -16.83
N MET A 58 8.22 -16.05 -16.58
CA MET A 58 7.67 -15.99 -15.22
C MET A 58 8.19 -17.14 -14.36
N ASN A 59 8.20 -18.37 -14.88
CA ASN A 59 8.69 -19.54 -14.13
C ASN A 59 10.18 -19.45 -13.82
N THR A 60 11.01 -18.92 -14.71
CA THR A 60 12.44 -18.72 -14.47
C THR A 60 12.67 -17.68 -13.37
N LEU A 61 11.95 -16.56 -13.43
CA LEU A 61 12.01 -15.53 -12.38
C LEU A 61 11.52 -16.11 -11.05
N ALA A 62 10.37 -16.77 -11.02
CA ALA A 62 9.85 -17.42 -9.83
C ALA A 62 10.85 -18.45 -9.28
N GLY A 63 11.44 -19.27 -10.14
CA GLY A 63 12.47 -20.26 -9.78
C GLY A 63 13.69 -19.63 -9.11
N PHE A 64 14.12 -18.43 -9.52
CA PHE A 64 15.17 -17.68 -8.82
C PHE A 64 14.76 -17.28 -7.40
N PHE A 65 13.52 -16.81 -7.20
CA PHE A 65 13.00 -16.47 -5.88
C PHE A 65 12.84 -17.70 -4.97
N GLU A 66 12.48 -18.85 -5.55
CA GLU A 66 12.40 -20.13 -4.83
C GLU A 66 13.80 -20.64 -4.45
N ALA A 67 14.76 -20.62 -5.39
CA ALA A 67 16.12 -21.10 -5.16
C ALA A 67 16.88 -20.27 -4.11
N THR A 68 16.57 -18.97 -4.03
CA THR A 68 17.15 -18.06 -3.02
C THR A 68 16.40 -18.08 -1.69
N GLY A 69 15.27 -18.79 -1.59
CA GLY A 69 14.40 -18.77 -0.41
C GLY A 69 13.69 -17.43 -0.19
N LEU A 70 13.74 -16.52 -1.17
CA LEU A 70 13.26 -15.16 -1.06
C LEU A 70 11.72 -15.12 -1.04
N ALA A 71 11.04 -16.07 -1.67
CA ALA A 71 9.58 -16.18 -1.58
C ALA A 71 9.13 -16.62 -0.17
N GLN A 72 9.83 -17.58 0.43
CA GLN A 72 9.52 -18.19 1.73
C GLN A 72 9.75 -17.23 2.88
N VAL A 73 10.84 -16.45 2.83
CA VAL A 73 11.18 -15.47 3.88
C VAL A 73 10.61 -14.09 3.56
N GLY A 74 10.75 -13.66 2.31
CA GLY A 74 10.30 -12.34 1.86
C GLY A 74 8.77 -12.21 1.89
N GLY A 75 8.03 -13.26 1.56
CA GLY A 75 6.57 -13.26 1.60
C GLY A 75 6.01 -12.89 2.98
N PRO A 76 6.32 -13.65 4.05
CA PRO A 76 5.90 -13.33 5.41
C PRO A 76 6.43 -11.98 5.91
N LEU A 77 7.66 -11.59 5.53
CA LEU A 77 8.22 -10.29 5.91
C LEU A 77 7.45 -9.12 5.30
N ILE A 78 7.06 -9.22 4.02
CA ILE A 78 6.21 -8.22 3.37
C ILE A 78 4.80 -8.24 3.98
N GLY A 79 4.26 -9.41 4.32
CA GLY A 79 3.01 -9.51 5.08
C GLY A 79 3.06 -8.77 6.42
N LEU A 80 4.17 -8.91 7.16
CA LEU A 80 4.39 -8.16 8.40
C LEU A 80 4.53 -6.65 8.13
N LEU A 81 5.31 -6.27 7.12
CA LEU A 81 5.46 -4.87 6.72
C LEU A 81 4.11 -4.23 6.36
N PHE A 82 3.27 -4.96 5.63
CA PHE A 82 1.91 -4.56 5.27
C PHE A 82 1.04 -4.31 6.51
N LEU A 83 1.07 -5.21 7.49
CA LEU A 83 0.33 -5.04 8.74
C LEU A 83 0.85 -3.86 9.56
N VAL A 84 2.18 -3.72 9.70
CA VAL A 84 2.80 -2.58 10.39
C VAL A 84 2.42 -1.27 9.71
N HIS A 85 2.45 -1.21 8.38
CA HIS A 85 2.02 -0.04 7.62
C HIS A 85 0.56 0.30 7.92
N PHE A 86 -0.34 -0.69 7.90
CA PHE A 86 -1.75 -0.49 8.20
C PHE A 86 -1.94 0.04 9.63
N LEU A 87 -1.29 -0.56 10.64
CA LEU A 87 -1.39 -0.09 12.03
C LEU A 87 -0.92 1.36 12.19
N LEU A 88 0.18 1.72 11.52
CA LEU A 88 0.69 3.09 11.55
C LEU A 88 -0.26 4.07 10.85
N ALA A 89 -0.81 3.69 9.69
CA ALA A 89 -1.74 4.51 8.93
C ALA A 89 -3.11 4.63 9.60
N ALA A 90 -3.59 3.57 10.26
CA ALA A 90 -4.89 3.51 10.93
C ALA A 90 -5.05 4.58 12.02
N ARG A 91 -3.96 5.00 12.66
CA ARG A 91 -3.97 6.11 13.64
C ARG A 91 -4.48 7.44 13.06
N ARG A 92 -4.46 7.58 11.74
CA ARG A 92 -4.92 8.79 11.02
C ARG A 92 -6.37 8.67 10.54
N ILE A 93 -7.00 7.50 10.66
CA ILE A 93 -8.36 7.24 10.16
C ILE A 93 -9.37 7.57 11.26
N PRO A 94 -10.39 8.42 11.00
CA PRO A 94 -11.46 8.66 11.94
C PRO A 94 -12.38 7.43 11.97
N PHE A 95 -12.21 6.55 12.95
CA PHE A 95 -13.10 5.39 13.11
C PHE A 95 -14.41 5.72 13.81
N GLN A 96 -14.50 6.86 14.50
CA GLN A 96 -15.74 7.29 15.16
C GLN A 96 -16.75 7.81 14.13
N PRO A 97 -18.03 7.37 14.17
CA PRO A 97 -19.04 7.80 13.20
C PRO A 97 -19.25 9.32 13.15
N GLN A 98 -19.13 10.00 14.29
CA GLN A 98 -19.22 11.46 14.37
C GLN A 98 -18.08 12.12 13.59
N ALA A 99 -16.84 11.69 13.82
CA ALA A 99 -15.67 12.20 13.10
C ALA A 99 -15.73 11.91 11.60
N GLN A 100 -16.28 10.76 11.19
CA GLN A 100 -16.52 10.43 9.79
C GLN A 100 -17.52 11.38 9.14
N ARG A 101 -18.65 11.67 9.81
CA ARG A 101 -19.66 12.63 9.33
C ARG A 101 -19.06 14.03 9.19
N THR A 102 -18.35 14.50 10.22
CA THR A 102 -17.66 15.80 10.18
C THR A 102 -16.68 15.86 9.01
N PHE A 103 -15.84 14.84 8.82
CA PHE A 103 -14.89 14.81 7.71
C PHE A 103 -15.60 14.84 6.34
N TRP A 104 -16.68 14.06 6.19
CA TRP A 104 -17.44 14.00 4.95
C TRP A 104 -18.11 15.34 4.60
N GLU A 105 -18.70 16.01 5.60
CA GLU A 105 -19.26 17.36 5.43
C GLU A 105 -18.18 18.36 5.02
N HIS A 106 -17.02 18.35 5.66
CA HIS A 106 -15.89 19.22 5.31
C HIS A 106 -15.35 18.93 3.90
N ALA A 107 -15.23 17.65 3.52
CA ALA A 107 -14.78 17.27 2.19
C ALA A 107 -15.73 17.76 1.09
N ARG A 108 -17.05 17.71 1.35
CA ARG A 108 -18.08 18.26 0.44
C ARG A 108 -18.04 19.78 0.36
N LEU A 109 -17.83 20.48 1.47
CA LEU A 109 -17.75 21.95 1.51
C LEU A 109 -16.51 22.48 0.78
N LEU A 110 -15.34 21.89 1.05
CA LEU A 110 -14.07 22.33 0.47
C LEU A 110 -13.96 22.04 -1.02
N ARG A 111 -14.63 20.99 -1.50
CA ARG A 111 -14.53 20.46 -2.90
C ARG A 111 -13.08 20.34 -3.38
N HIS A 112 -12.16 20.09 -2.46
CA HIS A 112 -10.73 20.11 -2.71
C HIS A 112 -10.24 18.72 -3.10
N ARG A 113 -9.54 18.63 -4.23
CA ARG A 113 -9.14 17.35 -4.83
C ARG A 113 -8.30 16.48 -3.89
N ASP A 114 -7.28 17.04 -3.23
CA ASP A 114 -6.40 16.23 -2.37
C ASP A 114 -7.15 15.67 -1.15
N THR A 115 -8.21 16.35 -0.69
CA THR A 115 -9.07 15.88 0.41
C THR A 115 -9.87 14.66 -0.03
N TRP A 116 -10.40 14.66 -1.26
CA TRP A 116 -11.07 13.50 -1.85
C TRP A 116 -10.11 12.35 -2.15
N LEU A 117 -8.90 12.64 -2.65
CA LEU A 117 -7.88 11.60 -2.86
C LEU A 117 -7.49 10.90 -1.56
N TRP A 118 -7.39 11.64 -0.46
CA TRP A 118 -7.14 11.03 0.85
C TRP A 118 -8.28 10.08 1.25
N LEU A 119 -9.53 10.45 0.99
CA LEU A 119 -10.67 9.58 1.30
C LEU A 119 -10.68 8.31 0.44
N VAL A 120 -10.38 8.44 -0.86
CA VAL A 120 -10.19 7.29 -1.75
C VAL A 120 -9.08 6.38 -1.22
N GLN A 121 -7.97 6.95 -0.75
CA GLN A 121 -6.87 6.19 -0.16
C GLN A 121 -7.28 5.43 1.10
N VAL A 122 -8.11 6.02 1.97
CA VAL A 122 -8.65 5.33 3.15
C VAL A 122 -9.59 4.19 2.75
N LEU A 123 -10.52 4.43 1.84
CA LEU A 123 -11.48 3.41 1.39
C LEU A 123 -10.76 2.25 0.70
N SER A 124 -9.82 2.53 -0.19
CA SER A 124 -9.02 1.48 -0.84
C SER A 124 -8.19 0.71 0.18
N ALA A 125 -7.62 1.36 1.20
CA ALA A 125 -6.85 0.68 2.25
C ALA A 125 -7.67 -0.39 2.97
N LEU A 126 -8.94 -0.10 3.28
CA LEU A 126 -9.82 -1.05 3.97
C LEU A 126 -10.16 -2.26 3.08
N VAL A 127 -10.38 -2.04 1.78
CA VAL A 127 -10.61 -3.13 0.82
C VAL A 127 -9.35 -3.98 0.66
N ILE A 128 -8.20 -3.33 0.50
CA ILE A 128 -6.89 -3.99 0.35
C ILE A 128 -6.53 -4.78 1.62
N LEU A 129 -6.89 -4.31 2.81
CA LEU A 129 -6.64 -5.06 4.04
C LEU A 129 -7.24 -6.45 3.98
N VAL A 130 -8.50 -6.56 3.53
CA VAL A 130 -9.21 -7.85 3.47
C VAL A 130 -8.71 -8.67 2.27
N LEU A 131 -8.75 -8.09 1.07
CA LEU A 131 -8.43 -8.82 -0.16
C LEU A 131 -6.94 -9.13 -0.29
N GLY A 132 -6.08 -8.21 0.15
CA GLY A 132 -4.63 -8.36 0.14
C GLY A 132 -4.16 -9.44 1.11
N VAL A 133 -4.73 -9.53 2.31
CA VAL A 133 -4.41 -10.64 3.25
C VAL A 133 -4.83 -11.98 2.66
N ALA A 134 -6.05 -12.07 2.10
CA ALA A 134 -6.51 -13.29 1.44
C ALA A 134 -5.58 -13.69 0.28
N HIS A 135 -5.22 -12.72 -0.57
CA HIS A 135 -4.28 -12.91 -1.66
C HIS A 135 -2.92 -13.44 -1.17
N MET A 136 -2.29 -12.75 -0.22
CA MET A 136 -0.97 -13.12 0.31
C MET A 136 -1.00 -14.51 0.93
N TRP A 137 -2.01 -14.82 1.75
CA TRP A 137 -2.16 -16.14 2.37
C TRP A 137 -2.23 -17.24 1.31
N THR A 138 -3.08 -17.07 0.29
CA THR A 138 -3.28 -18.11 -0.73
C THR A 138 -2.07 -18.37 -1.60
N VAL A 139 -1.26 -17.35 -1.88
CA VAL A 139 -0.04 -17.52 -2.67
C VAL A 139 1.08 -18.13 -1.83
N LEU A 140 1.24 -17.67 -0.59
CA LEU A 140 2.33 -18.13 0.28
C LEU A 140 2.07 -19.52 0.86
N ALA A 141 0.82 -19.96 0.98
CA ALA A 141 0.47 -21.30 1.44
C ALA A 141 0.65 -22.38 0.36
N ASP A 142 0.78 -22.02 -0.93
CA ASP A 142 0.91 -22.95 -2.06
C ASP A 142 2.16 -22.65 -2.91
N LEU A 143 3.31 -22.51 -2.24
CA LEU A 143 4.62 -22.47 -2.91
C LEU A 143 4.98 -23.85 -3.48
N PRO A 144 5.77 -23.95 -4.57
CA PRO A 144 6.41 -22.86 -5.30
C PRO A 144 5.48 -22.12 -6.28
N ILE A 145 5.80 -20.86 -6.57
CA ILE A 145 5.03 -20.05 -7.53
C ILE A 145 5.33 -20.52 -8.97
N THR A 146 4.28 -20.85 -9.72
CA THR A 146 4.37 -21.14 -11.16
C THR A 146 3.28 -20.42 -11.94
N ALA A 147 3.51 -20.22 -13.24
CA ALA A 147 2.54 -19.65 -14.16
C ALA A 147 1.27 -20.51 -14.24
N ALA A 148 1.42 -21.85 -14.27
CA ALA A 148 0.30 -22.80 -14.33
C ALA A 148 -0.58 -22.72 -13.08
N LYS A 149 0.02 -22.80 -11.87
CA LYS A 149 -0.73 -22.65 -10.61
C LYS A 149 -1.41 -21.29 -10.51
N SER A 150 -0.73 -20.23 -10.95
CA SER A 150 -1.27 -18.88 -10.92
C SER A 150 -2.47 -18.72 -11.87
N ALA A 151 -2.37 -19.26 -13.10
CA ALA A 151 -3.48 -19.30 -14.04
C ALA A 151 -4.67 -20.11 -13.51
N ALA A 152 -4.42 -21.32 -13.00
CA ALA A 152 -5.45 -22.19 -12.42
C ALA A 152 -6.22 -21.49 -11.29
N ARG A 153 -5.51 -20.75 -10.43
CA ARG A 153 -6.13 -19.95 -9.37
C ARG A 153 -6.94 -18.79 -9.93
N VAL A 154 -6.38 -17.99 -10.84
CA VAL A 154 -7.04 -16.79 -11.41
C VAL A 154 -8.30 -17.16 -12.21
N GLN A 155 -8.30 -18.29 -12.91
CA GLN A 155 -9.44 -18.79 -13.70
C GLN A 155 -10.59 -19.31 -12.84
N ARG A 156 -10.31 -19.71 -11.60
CA ARG A 156 -11.31 -20.25 -10.69
C ARG A 156 -12.14 -19.14 -10.05
N TRP A 157 -13.46 -19.24 -10.16
CA TRP A 157 -14.36 -18.42 -9.35
C TRP A 157 -14.25 -18.82 -7.86
N PRO A 158 -14.15 -17.87 -6.90
CA PRO A 158 -14.32 -16.41 -7.00
C PRO A 158 -13.01 -15.59 -7.14
N TRP A 159 -11.86 -16.22 -7.35
CA TRP A 159 -10.55 -15.55 -7.37
C TRP A 159 -10.41 -14.53 -8.48
N THR A 160 -11.02 -14.77 -9.65
CA THR A 160 -11.06 -13.78 -10.74
C THR A 160 -11.60 -12.44 -10.24
N LEU A 161 -12.71 -12.46 -9.50
CA LEU A 161 -13.32 -11.25 -8.94
C LEU A 161 -12.42 -10.59 -7.90
N LEU A 162 -11.78 -11.39 -7.04
CA LEU A 162 -10.82 -10.88 -6.06
C LEU A 162 -9.74 -10.06 -6.76
N TYR A 163 -9.12 -10.58 -7.82
CA TYR A 163 -8.06 -9.87 -8.54
C TYR A 163 -8.57 -8.67 -9.33
N LEU A 164 -9.76 -8.76 -9.94
CA LEU A 164 -10.38 -7.63 -10.66
C LEU A 164 -10.70 -6.45 -9.74
N VAL A 165 -11.01 -6.69 -8.46
CA VAL A 165 -11.23 -5.64 -7.47
C VAL A 165 -9.91 -5.21 -6.81
N LEU A 166 -9.05 -6.16 -6.45
CA LEU A 166 -7.79 -5.88 -5.76
C LEU A 166 -6.86 -5.02 -6.62
N LEU A 167 -6.74 -5.32 -7.92
CA LEU A 167 -5.88 -4.60 -8.85
C LEU A 167 -6.13 -3.08 -8.85
N PRO A 168 -7.33 -2.57 -9.22
CA PRO A 168 -7.56 -1.13 -9.21
C PRO A 168 -7.47 -0.52 -7.81
N MET A 169 -7.85 -1.25 -6.75
CA MET A 169 -7.77 -0.72 -5.38
C MET A 169 -6.33 -0.48 -4.95
N VAL A 170 -5.45 -1.47 -5.14
CA VAL A 170 -4.03 -1.36 -4.79
C VAL A 170 -3.34 -0.31 -5.65
N GLU A 171 -3.55 -0.32 -6.97
CA GLU A 171 -2.91 0.66 -7.86
C GLU A 171 -3.32 2.10 -7.52
N LEU A 172 -4.62 2.35 -7.28
CA LEU A 172 -5.09 3.66 -6.82
C LEU A 172 -4.46 4.05 -5.48
N HIS A 173 -4.38 3.12 -4.53
CA HIS A 173 -3.78 3.38 -3.22
C HIS A 173 -2.30 3.73 -3.33
N VAL A 174 -1.55 2.98 -4.14
CA VAL A 174 -0.11 3.14 -4.36
C VAL A 174 0.18 4.45 -5.09
N SER A 175 -0.51 4.75 -6.19
CA SER A 175 -0.29 6.00 -6.94
C SER A 175 -0.66 7.25 -6.12
N ILE A 176 -1.80 7.22 -5.41
CA ILE A 176 -2.17 8.34 -4.52
C ILE A 176 -1.16 8.47 -3.37
N GLY A 177 -0.72 7.35 -2.80
CA GLY A 177 0.30 7.30 -1.76
C GLY A 177 1.63 7.90 -2.21
N PHE A 178 2.11 7.54 -3.40
CA PHE A 178 3.34 8.06 -4.00
C PHE A 178 3.26 9.57 -4.26
N TYR A 179 2.13 10.03 -4.82
CA TYR A 179 1.87 11.46 -5.02
C TYR A 179 1.96 12.25 -3.70
N ARG A 180 1.20 11.80 -2.69
CA ARG A 180 1.13 12.50 -1.40
C ARG A 180 2.45 12.44 -0.67
N LEU A 181 3.21 11.37 -0.87
CA LEU A 181 4.55 11.24 -0.33
C LEU A 181 5.49 12.31 -0.90
N GLY A 182 5.50 12.47 -2.23
CA GLY A 182 6.29 13.49 -2.91
C GLY A 182 5.92 14.92 -2.50
N VAL A 183 4.63 15.19 -2.28
CA VAL A 183 4.14 16.48 -1.77
C VAL A 183 4.53 16.71 -0.31
N LYS A 184 4.36 15.71 0.57
CA LYS A 184 4.61 15.84 2.01
C LYS A 184 6.07 16.19 2.32
N TRP A 185 7.01 15.64 1.55
CA TRP A 185 8.45 15.84 1.75
C TRP A 185 9.09 16.89 0.84
N GLY A 186 8.27 17.66 0.13
CA GLY A 186 8.74 18.81 -0.64
C GLY A 186 9.40 18.49 -1.99
N PHE A 187 9.45 17.22 -2.41
CA PHE A 187 9.88 16.84 -3.76
C PHE A 187 8.96 17.44 -4.84
N ILE A 188 7.66 17.57 -4.53
CA ILE A 188 6.67 18.22 -5.39
C ILE A 188 6.27 19.56 -4.78
N SER A 189 6.83 20.65 -5.32
CA SER A 189 6.46 22.01 -4.90
C SER A 189 5.06 22.38 -5.39
N SER A 190 4.44 23.39 -4.76
CA SER A 190 3.09 23.86 -5.11
C SER A 190 2.94 24.22 -6.59
N ARG A 191 3.99 24.75 -7.22
CA ARG A 191 4.03 25.09 -8.65
C ARG A 191 4.04 23.84 -9.56
N ARG A 192 4.62 22.73 -9.09
CA ARG A 192 4.74 21.46 -9.83
C ARG A 192 3.63 20.46 -9.52
N ARG A 193 2.71 20.78 -8.62
CA ARG A 193 1.52 19.95 -8.30
C ARG A 193 0.75 19.45 -9.52
N PRO A 194 0.42 20.27 -10.55
CA PRO A 194 -0.32 19.76 -11.71
C PRO A 194 0.49 18.70 -12.50
N LEU A 195 1.80 18.91 -12.64
CA LEU A 195 2.69 17.96 -13.30
C LEU A 195 2.80 16.65 -12.53
N GLY A 196 2.95 16.72 -11.20
CA GLY A 196 2.95 15.54 -10.34
C GLY A 196 1.66 14.74 -10.48
N LEU A 197 0.50 15.41 -10.46
CA LEU A 197 -0.79 14.75 -10.65
C LEU A 197 -0.97 14.13 -12.05
N GLN A 198 -0.35 14.69 -13.09
CA GLN A 198 -0.37 14.12 -14.44
C GLN A 198 0.55 12.90 -14.54
N ALA A 199 1.76 12.99 -14.00
CA ALA A 199 2.70 11.86 -13.97
C ALA A 199 2.11 10.66 -13.23
N GLU A 200 1.45 10.90 -12.09
CA GLU A 200 0.81 9.86 -11.29
C GLU A 200 -0.38 9.22 -12.00
N LYS A 201 -1.17 10.02 -12.72
CA LYS A 201 -2.25 9.48 -13.58
C LYS A 201 -1.70 8.60 -14.69
N LEU A 202 -0.60 9.02 -15.33
CA LEU A 202 0.05 8.22 -16.36
C LEU A 202 0.56 6.91 -15.76
N LEU A 203 1.26 6.97 -14.63
CA LEU A 203 1.79 5.81 -13.93
C LEU A 203 0.68 4.82 -13.56
N LEU A 204 -0.41 5.33 -12.97
CA LEU A 204 -1.60 4.56 -12.65
C LEU A 204 -2.18 3.86 -13.89
N LEU A 205 -2.34 4.58 -15.00
CA LEU A 205 -2.90 4.02 -16.24
C LEU A 205 -2.00 2.94 -16.83
N VAL A 206 -0.68 3.13 -16.78
CA VAL A 206 0.30 2.15 -17.26
C VAL A 206 0.26 0.87 -16.44
N PHE A 207 0.37 0.95 -15.11
CA PHE A 207 0.34 -0.24 -14.25
C PHE A 207 -1.02 -0.92 -14.25
N LEU A 208 -2.12 -0.16 -14.28
CA LEU A 208 -3.46 -0.72 -14.42
C LEU A 208 -3.63 -1.44 -15.75
N GLY A 209 -3.13 -0.86 -16.85
CA GLY A 209 -3.16 -1.48 -18.17
C GLY A 209 -2.36 -2.77 -18.21
N ILE A 210 -1.11 -2.76 -17.72
CA ILE A 210 -0.25 -3.95 -17.65
C ILE A 210 -0.90 -5.02 -16.75
N GLY A 211 -1.46 -4.62 -15.60
CA GLY A 211 -2.14 -5.52 -14.68
C GLY A 211 -3.37 -6.18 -15.31
N LEU A 212 -4.20 -5.43 -16.03
CA LEU A 212 -5.36 -5.97 -16.74
C LEU A 212 -4.95 -6.93 -17.85
N LEU A 213 -3.93 -6.59 -18.65
CA LEU A 213 -3.38 -7.48 -19.67
C LEU A 213 -2.85 -8.77 -19.05
N THR A 214 -2.18 -8.66 -17.90
CA THR A 214 -1.64 -9.80 -17.15
C THR A 214 -2.76 -10.72 -16.64
N LEU A 215 -3.86 -10.16 -16.12
CA LEU A 215 -5.03 -10.94 -15.73
C LEU A 215 -5.69 -11.63 -16.91
N ILE A 216 -5.87 -10.93 -18.03
CA ILE A 216 -6.38 -11.52 -19.28
C ILE A 216 -5.47 -12.67 -19.73
N ARG A 217 -4.15 -12.49 -19.63
CA ARG A 217 -3.19 -13.53 -19.98
C ARG A 217 -3.35 -14.75 -19.08
N PHE A 218 -3.48 -14.59 -17.77
CA PHE A 218 -3.74 -15.72 -16.87
C PHE A 218 -5.09 -16.38 -17.11
N LEU A 219 -6.13 -15.63 -17.49
CA LEU A 219 -7.45 -16.18 -17.81
C LEU A 219 -7.46 -17.01 -19.09
N THR A 220 -6.60 -16.67 -20.04
CA THR A 220 -6.50 -17.32 -21.37
C THR A 220 -5.38 -18.36 -21.46
N LEU A 221 -4.52 -18.45 -20.45
CA LEU A 221 -3.44 -19.42 -20.42
C LEU A 221 -4.03 -20.84 -20.29
N SER A 222 -3.65 -21.75 -21.19
CA SER A 222 -4.02 -23.16 -21.07
C SER A 222 -3.35 -23.75 -19.82
N VAL A 223 -4.18 -24.23 -18.90
CA VAL A 223 -3.74 -24.98 -17.73
C VAL A 223 -3.86 -26.45 -18.11
N GLU A 224 -2.73 -27.07 -18.44
CA GLU A 224 -2.61 -28.52 -18.57
C GLU A 224 -2.17 -29.13 -17.24
#